data_AF-S7VR36-F1
#
_entry.id   AF-S7VR36-F1
#
_cell.length_a   1.000
_cell.length_b   1.000
_cell.length_c   1.000
_cell.angle_alpha   90.00
_cell.angle_beta   90.00
_cell.angle_gamma   90.00
#
_symmetry.space_group_name_H-M   'P 1'
#
loop_
_entity.id
_entity.type
_entity.pdbx_description
1 polymer ?
#
loop_
_entity_poly.entity_id
_entity_poly.type
_entity_poly.pdbx_seq_one_letter_code
_entity_poly.pdbx_strand_id
1 'polypeptide(L)'
;MPDLYLRISVTTKAATLGIGLLLISAAIYFNEIGITSRVLAIITFILLTAPVGAHMIGRASYFSGVKLWSKSKEDDLKGKYHPKTHGLASGMDEIKEKNESKKSI
;
A
#
# COMPACT_ATOMS: atom_id res chain seq x y z
N MET A 1 10.29 -12.75 5.62
CA MET A 1 8.91 -12.75 5.07
C MET A 1 8.91 -13.30 3.66
N PRO A 2 7.92 -14.14 3.30
CA PRO A 2 7.94 -14.97 2.10
C PRO A 2 7.45 -14.29 0.81
N ASP A 3 6.75 -13.15 0.88
CA ASP A 3 6.40 -12.34 -0.29
C ASP A 3 6.67 -10.85 -0.08
N LEU A 4 6.49 -10.08 -1.15
CA LEU A 4 6.74 -8.65 -1.19
C LEU A 4 5.64 -7.84 -0.45
N TYR A 5 4.37 -8.25 -0.54
CA TYR A 5 3.25 -7.56 0.14
C TYR A 5 3.40 -7.60 1.66
N LEU A 6 3.75 -8.77 2.19
CA LEU A 6 4.09 -8.98 3.58
C LEU A 6 5.29 -8.11 3.96
N ARG A 7 6.36 -8.12 3.14
CA ARG A 7 7.56 -7.30 3.40
C ARG A 7 7.20 -5.82 3.53
N ILE A 8 6.43 -5.25 2.60
CA ILE A 8 5.99 -3.84 2.64
C ILE A 8 5.25 -3.55 3.95
N SER A 9 4.30 -4.40 4.34
CA SER A 9 3.50 -4.17 5.54
C SER A 9 4.35 -4.15 6.82
N VAL A 10 5.33 -5.06 6.93
CA VAL A 10 6.21 -5.13 8.10
C VAL A 10 7.26 -4.03 8.08
N THR A 11 7.91 -3.78 6.95
CA THR A 11 8.92 -2.71 6.86
C THR A 11 8.29 -1.36 7.17
N THR A 12 7.07 -1.10 6.67
CA THR A 12 6.35 0.15 6.94
C THR A 12 6.05 0.30 8.44
N LYS A 13 5.45 -0.73 9.07
CA LYS A 13 5.13 -0.69 10.51
C LYS A 13 6.37 -0.59 11.40
N ALA A 14 7.41 -1.37 11.07
CA ALA A 14 8.65 -1.39 11.84
C ALA A 14 9.40 -0.06 11.72
N ALA A 15 9.47 0.53 10.53
CA ALA A 15 10.14 1.81 10.31
C ALA A 15 9.39 2.96 11.00
N THR A 16 8.06 3.06 10.86
CA THR A 16 7.28 4.15 11.46
C THR A 16 7.33 4.11 12.99
N LEU A 17 7.20 2.92 13.59
CA LEU A 17 7.30 2.76 15.05
C LEU A 17 8.74 2.96 15.54
N GLY A 18 9.72 2.38 14.85
CA GLY A 18 11.13 2.50 15.23
C GLY A 18 11.61 3.94 15.23
N ILE A 19 11.40 4.66 14.12
CA ILE A 19 11.76 6.08 14.01
C ILE A 19 10.92 6.92 14.97
N GLY A 20 9.62 6.63 15.13
CA GLY A 20 8.75 7.34 16.06
C GLY A 20 9.27 7.26 17.51
N LEU A 21 9.65 6.07 17.97
CA LEU A 21 10.19 5.87 19.32
C LEU A 21 11.53 6.60 19.51
N LEU A 22 12.42 6.56 18.52
CA LEU A 22 13.69 7.29 18.57
C LEU A 22 13.48 8.80 18.66
N LEU A 23 12.53 9.34 17.89
CA LEU A 23 12.21 10.77 17.93
C LEU A 23 11.56 11.18 19.24
N ILE A 24 10.66 10.35 19.81
CA ILE A 24 10.09 10.59 21.14
C ILE A 24 11.19 10.60 22.20
N SER A 25 12.13 9.65 22.14
CA SER A 25 13.29 9.63 23.04
C SER A 25 14.12 10.90 22.93
N ALA A 26 14.37 11.40 21.70
CA ALA A 26 15.08 12.66 21.50
C ALA A 26 14.31 13.86 22.08
N ALA A 27 12.99 13.93 21.91
CA ALA A 27 12.18 15.00 22.50
C ALA A 27 12.27 15.03 24.03
N ILE A 28 12.23 13.86 24.68
CA ILE A 28 12.40 13.73 26.13
C ILE A 28 13.81 14.14 26.57
N TYR A 29 14.83 13.70 25.84
CA TYR A 29 16.24 13.95 26.17
C TYR A 29 16.59 15.44 26.13
N PHE A 30 16.18 16.15 25.08
CA PHE A 30 16.50 17.57 24.94
C PHE A 30 15.56 18.48 25.74
N ASN A 31 14.31 18.09 25.96
CA ASN A 31 13.30 18.85 26.72
C ASN A 31 13.08 20.30 26.25
N GLU A 32 13.44 20.63 25.00
CA GLU A 32 13.22 21.95 24.43
C GLU A 32 11.98 22.00 23.53
N ILE A 33 11.22 23.08 23.63
CA ILE A 33 10.00 23.33 22.83
C ILE A 33 10.33 23.35 21.33
N GLY A 34 11.46 23.96 20.96
CA GLY A 34 11.90 24.05 19.56
C GLY A 34 12.21 22.69 18.93
N ILE A 35 12.73 21.74 19.70
CA ILE A 35 13.05 20.38 19.24
C ILE A 35 11.78 19.52 19.25
N THR A 36 10.98 19.64 20.30
CA THR A 36 9.73 18.87 20.48
C THR A 36 8.72 19.15 19.37
N SER A 37 8.54 20.42 18.99
CA SER A 37 7.65 20.82 17.89
C SER A 37 8.10 20.24 16.54
N ARG A 38 9.41 20.23 16.24
CA ARG A 38 9.96 19.60 15.04
C ARG A 38 9.77 18.09 15.06
N VAL A 39 10.04 17.43 16.20
CA VAL A 39 9.81 16.00 16.37
C VAL A 39 8.35 15.64 16.09
N LEU A 40 7.41 16.39 16.67
CA LEU A 40 5.98 16.18 16.44
C LEU A 40 5.62 16.30 14.96
N ALA A 41 6.11 17.36 14.29
CA ALA A 41 5.89 17.56 12.86
C ALA A 41 6.46 16.39 12.02
N ILE A 42 7.66 15.89 12.34
CA ILE A 42 8.28 14.76 11.65
C ILE A 42 7.45 13.48 11.85
N ILE A 43 7.02 13.19 13.08
CA ILE A 43 6.18 12.01 13.37
C ILE A 43 4.87 12.08 12.58
N THR A 44 4.18 13.23 12.61
CA THR A 44 2.95 13.45 11.85
C THR A 44 3.20 13.25 10.35
N PHE A 45 4.28 13.82 9.81
CA PHE A 45 4.61 13.69 8.41
C PHE A 45 4.90 12.23 8.00
N ILE A 46 5.68 11.50 8.80
CA ILE A 46 5.97 10.08 8.56
C ILE A 46 4.69 9.23 8.63
N LEU A 47 3.82 9.49 9.60
CA LEU A 47 2.55 8.76 9.74
C LEU A 47 1.62 8.96 8.54
N LEU A 48 1.65 10.13 7.91
CA LEU A 48 0.87 10.41 6.70
C LEU A 48 1.52 9.83 5.44
N THR A 49 2.83 9.97 5.29
CA THR A 49 3.54 9.62 4.06
C THR A 49 3.84 8.12 3.94
N ALA A 50 4.13 7.44 5.04
CA ALA A 50 4.49 6.02 5.02
C ALA A 50 3.35 5.11 4.50
N PRO A 51 2.07 5.30 4.90
CA PRO A 51 0.96 4.53 4.33
C PRO A 51 0.74 4.79 2.84
N VAL A 52 0.91 6.05 2.39
CA VAL A 52 0.75 6.42 0.98
C VAL A 52 1.82 5.73 0.13
N GLY A 53 3.08 5.77 0.57
CA GLY A 53 4.17 5.06 -0.09
C GLY A 53 3.94 3.55 -0.13
N ALA A 54 3.54 2.95 1.00
CA ALA A 54 3.23 1.53 1.07
C ALA A 54 2.08 1.12 0.11
N HIS A 55 1.03 1.94 0.03
CA HIS A 55 -0.09 1.70 -0.87
C HIS A 55 0.33 1.79 -2.35
N MET A 56 1.10 2.81 -2.72
CA MET A 56 1.61 2.97 -4.09
C MET A 56 2.51 1.80 -4.51
N ILE A 57 3.43 1.37 -3.65
CA ILE A 57 4.30 0.23 -3.93
C ILE A 57 3.47 -1.07 -4.02
N GLY A 58 2.49 -1.25 -3.14
CA GLY A 58 1.57 -2.39 -3.19
C GLY A 58 0.81 -2.47 -4.53
N ARG A 59 0.22 -1.35 -4.97
CA ARG A 59 -0.46 -1.26 -6.28
C ARG A 59 0.49 -1.53 -7.43
N ALA A 60 1.67 -0.91 -7.44
CA ALA A 60 2.67 -1.09 -8.49
C ALA A 60 3.19 -2.54 -8.58
N SER A 61 3.29 -3.22 -7.44
CA SER A 61 3.72 -4.62 -7.37
C SER A 61 2.69 -5.56 -7.96
N TYR A 62 1.41 -5.30 -7.70
CA TYR A 62 0.32 -6.05 -8.31
C TYR A 62 0.29 -5.83 -9.84
N PHE A 63 0.47 -4.58 -10.28
CA PHE A 63 0.49 -4.23 -11.70
C PHE A 63 1.67 -4.86 -12.44
N SER A 64 2.83 -4.93 -11.78
CA SER A 64 4.04 -5.56 -12.33
C SER A 64 3.98 -7.09 -12.32
N GLY A 65 2.87 -7.71 -11.86
CA GLY A 65 2.68 -9.15 -11.83
C GLY A 65 3.50 -9.88 -10.75
N VAL A 66 3.86 -9.19 -9.66
CA VAL A 66 4.57 -9.82 -8.53
C VAL A 66 3.66 -10.87 -7.90
N LYS A 67 4.11 -12.13 -7.93
CA LYS A 67 3.39 -13.27 -7.37
C LYS A 67 3.14 -13.08 -5.87
N LEU A 68 1.91 -13.33 -5.44
CA LEU A 68 1.57 -13.46 -4.03
C LEU A 68 2.23 -14.70 -3.42
N TRP A 69 2.35 -14.74 -2.09
CA TRP A 69 2.81 -15.93 -1.39
C TRP A 69 1.95 -17.16 -1.74
N SER A 70 2.59 -18.32 -1.87
CA SER A 70 1.93 -19.59 -2.23
C SER A 70 0.86 -20.05 -1.23
N LYS A 71 0.88 -19.55 0.01
CA LYS A 71 -0.13 -19.85 1.03
C LYS A 71 -1.22 -18.78 1.15
N SER A 72 -1.24 -17.78 0.27
CA SER A 72 -2.31 -16.77 0.23
C SER A 72 -3.60 -17.43 -0.23
N LYS A 73 -4.67 -17.28 0.55
CA LYS A 73 -5.99 -17.89 0.29
C LYS A 73 -6.87 -17.02 -0.62
N GLU A 74 -6.72 -15.70 -0.54
CA GLU A 74 -7.59 -14.73 -1.20
C GLU A 74 -6.78 -13.80 -2.09
N ASP A 75 -7.30 -13.57 -3.30
CA ASP A 75 -6.82 -12.59 -4.26
C ASP A 75 -8.01 -12.08 -5.08
N ASP A 76 -8.72 -11.10 -4.51
CA ASP A 76 -9.91 -10.51 -5.12
C ASP A 76 -9.62 -9.75 -6.40
N LEU A 77 -8.35 -9.40 -6.66
CA LEU A 77 -7.95 -8.66 -7.84
C LEU A 77 -7.56 -9.59 -9.01
N LYS A 78 -7.48 -10.91 -8.75
CA LYS A 78 -7.04 -11.89 -9.75
C LYS A 78 -7.96 -11.86 -10.96
N GLY A 79 -7.36 -11.60 -12.13
CA GLY A 79 -8.09 -11.54 -13.40
C GLY A 79 -8.94 -10.27 -13.60
N LYS A 80 -8.97 -9.34 -12.63
CA LYS A 80 -9.68 -8.06 -12.77
C LYS A 80 -8.87 -6.98 -13.46
N TYR A 81 -7.61 -7.24 -13.80
CA TYR A 81 -6.78 -6.31 -14.56
C TYR A 81 -6.73 -6.68 -16.03
N HIS A 82 -7.02 -5.70 -16.87
CA HIS A 82 -6.81 -5.84 -18.30
C HIS A 82 -5.31 -5.82 -18.62
N PRO A 83 -4.76 -6.88 -19.24
CA PRO A 83 -3.31 -7.00 -19.45
C PRO A 83 -2.73 -5.98 -20.44
N LYS A 84 -3.56 -5.39 -21.30
CA LYS A 84 -3.14 -4.38 -22.29
C LYS A 84 -3.32 -2.94 -21.81
N THR A 85 -4.41 -2.67 -21.09
CA THR A 85 -4.76 -1.30 -20.68
C THR A 85 -4.39 -1.00 -19.22
N HIS A 86 -4.00 -2.02 -18.44
CA HIS A 86 -3.76 -1.92 -16.99
C HIS A 86 -4.94 -1.32 -16.21
N GLY A 87 -6.13 -1.32 -16.83
CA GLY A 87 -7.37 -0.88 -16.23
C GLY A 87 -7.94 -1.95 -15.32
N LEU A 88 -8.40 -1.53 -14.15
CA LEU A 88 -9.28 -2.33 -13.30
C LEU A 88 -10.61 -2.49 -14.02
N ALA A 89 -11.01 -3.72 -14.31
CA ALA A 89 -12.36 -4.04 -14.76
C ALA A 89 -13.34 -3.60 -13.66
N SER A 90 -14.14 -2.59 -13.97
CA SER A 90 -15.29 -2.22 -13.14
C SER A 90 -16.43 -3.16 -13.48
N GLY A 91 -17.38 -3.39 -12.57
CA GLY A 91 -18.57 -4.19 -12.86
C GLY A 91 -19.36 -3.70 -14.09
N MET A 92 -19.18 -2.44 -14.52
CA MET A 92 -19.71 -1.92 -15.78
C MET A 92 -19.10 -2.56 -17.05
N ASP A 93 -17.83 -2.97 -17.01
CA ASP A 93 -17.14 -3.58 -18.15
C ASP A 93 -17.63 -5.02 -18.37
N GLU A 94 -17.85 -5.77 -17.29
CA GLU A 94 -18.47 -7.11 -17.34
C GLU A 94 -19.92 -7.06 -17.88
N ILE A 95 -20.67 -6.01 -17.54
CA ILE A 95 -22.04 -5.80 -18.04
C ILE A 95 -22.02 -5.46 -19.54
N LYS A 96 -21.04 -4.69 -20.03
CA LYS A 96 -20.89 -4.39 -21.46
C LYS A 96 -20.56 -5.64 -22.27
N GLU A 97 -19.58 -6.43 -21.87
CA GLU A 97 -19.24 -7.69 -22.57
C GLU A 97 -20.43 -8.66 -22.61
N LYS A 98 -21.16 -8.78 -21.49
CA LYS A 98 -22.34 -9.67 -21.41
C LYS A 98 -23.51 -9.18 -22.27
N ASN A 99 -23.68 -7.87 -22.43
CA ASN A 99 -24.72 -7.27 -23.29
C ASN A 99 -24.35 -7.31 -24.78
N GLU A 100 -23.07 -7.13 -25.13
CA GLU A 100 -22.60 -7.27 -26.52
C GLU A 100 -22.67 -8.73 -27.00
N SER A 101 -22.32 -9.69 -26.14
CA SER A 101 -22.48 -11.13 -26.42
C SER A 101 -23.94 -11.55 -26.64
N LYS A 102 -24.90 -10.93 -25.92
CA LYS A 102 -26.34 -11.17 -26.11
C LYS A 102 -26.94 -10.53 -27.35
N LYS A 103 -26.31 -9.50 -27.92
CA LYS A 103 -26.80 -8.78 -29.10
C LYS A 103 -26.35 -9.42 -30.42
N SER A 104 -25.42 -10.37 -30.34
CA SER A 104 -24.85 -11.09 -31.48
C SER A 104 -25.47 -12.48 -31.70
N ILE A 105 -26.57 -12.78 -31.00
CA ILE A 105 -27.47 -13.93 -31.17
C ILE A 105 -28.83 -13.36 -31.58
#